data_AF-A0A832BB66-F1
#
_entry.id   AF-A0A832BB66-F1
#
_cell.length_a   1.000
_cell.length_b   1.000
_cell.length_c   1.000
_cell.angle_alpha   90.00
_cell.angle_beta   90.00
_cell.angle_gamma   90.00
#
_symmetry.space_group_name_H-M   'P 1'
#
loop_
_entity.id
_entity.type
_entity.pdbx_description
1 polymer ?
#
loop_
_entity_poly.entity_id
_entity_poly.type
_entity_poly.pdbx_seq_one_letter_code
_entity_poly.pdbx_strand_id
1 'polypeptide(L)'
;MSRITANSPENIRAFEWIRSYSVKYGARDLQTFRSGFGNFSSPQNAFLSQQVAMELQGVWMSNFIQMYSPGLDWAAAPFPYPADRPDLKNSTFVDEDVLVIPRGAKHPEEAFQFIAFVQSQKGMEMLCLLQKKHTPLIKVSPEFWAHHPNPYIKLFAQLARGKNTIFPPKLGIWPEYSAELNNAFDEVTLLKKTPKEALEAVQQRMQPKLDEYLRILRLRGDIR
;
A
#
# COMPACT_ATOMS: atom_id res chain seq x y z
N MET A 1 -17.07 23.22 -1.72
CA MET A 1 -16.45 22.65 -2.94
C MET A 1 -15.42 21.62 -2.51
N SER A 2 -15.40 20.45 -3.13
CA SER A 2 -14.37 19.43 -2.89
C SER A 2 -13.05 19.86 -3.50
N ARG A 3 -11.94 19.65 -2.81
CA ARG A 3 -10.63 20.17 -3.21
C ARG A 3 -9.58 19.07 -3.17
N ILE A 4 -8.79 18.96 -4.23
CA ILE A 4 -7.56 18.17 -4.25
C ILE A 4 -6.54 18.84 -3.32
N THR A 5 -5.87 18.05 -2.49
CA THR A 5 -4.91 18.52 -1.49
C THR A 5 -3.49 17.98 -1.73
N ALA A 6 -3.15 17.70 -2.99
CA ALA A 6 -1.84 17.13 -3.35
C ALA A 6 -0.68 18.01 -2.83
N ASN A 7 -0.83 19.34 -2.91
CA ASN A 7 0.18 20.30 -2.50
C ASN A 7 0.05 20.80 -1.06
N SER A 8 -0.63 20.05 -0.18
CA SER A 8 -0.69 20.45 1.24
C SER A 8 0.72 20.57 1.83
N PRO A 9 0.94 21.43 2.85
CA PRO A 9 2.25 21.58 3.48
C PRO A 9 2.86 20.26 3.98
N GLU A 10 2.02 19.33 4.44
CA GLU A 10 2.43 18.01 4.92
C GLU A 10 2.97 17.13 3.78
N ASN A 11 2.31 17.13 2.62
CA ASN A 11 2.77 16.39 1.45
C ASN A 11 4.07 16.97 0.88
N ILE A 12 4.17 18.30 0.83
CA ILE A 12 5.40 18.98 0.42
C ILE A 12 6.54 18.60 1.37
N ARG A 13 6.31 18.62 2.69
CA ARG A 13 7.31 18.18 3.70
C ARG A 13 7.74 16.73 3.48
N ALA A 14 6.80 15.82 3.20
CA ALA A 14 7.12 14.42 2.92
C ALA A 14 7.97 14.28 1.65
N PHE A 15 7.65 15.01 0.59
CA PHE A 15 8.41 14.99 -0.67
C PHE A 15 9.78 15.66 -0.53
N GLU A 16 9.93 16.68 0.33
CA GLU A 16 11.26 17.23 0.67
C GLU A 16 12.13 16.20 1.40
N TRP A 17 11.54 15.42 2.32
CA TRP A 17 12.27 14.33 2.97
C TRP A 17 12.71 13.27 1.94
N ILE A 18 11.84 12.85 1.02
CA ILE A 18 12.19 11.94 -0.09
C ILE A 18 13.33 12.53 -0.94
N ARG A 19 13.18 13.79 -1.38
CA ARG A 19 14.16 14.51 -2.20
C ARG A 19 15.52 14.61 -1.52
N SER A 20 15.55 14.75 -0.20
CA SER A 20 16.80 14.89 0.56
C SER A 20 17.76 13.71 0.35
N TYR A 21 17.25 12.50 0.14
CA TYR A 21 18.07 11.32 -0.17
C TYR A 21 18.71 11.42 -1.55
N SER A 22 17.95 11.85 -2.57
CA SER A 22 18.49 12.08 -3.91
C SER A 22 19.54 13.20 -3.93
N VAL A 23 19.36 14.25 -3.13
CA VAL A 23 20.37 15.31 -2.96
C VAL A 23 21.61 14.78 -2.25
N LYS A 24 21.44 13.97 -1.20
CA LYS A 24 22.54 13.45 -0.38
C LYS A 24 23.39 12.41 -1.10
N TYR A 25 22.75 11.48 -1.81
CA TYR A 25 23.42 10.30 -2.38
C TYR A 25 23.57 10.37 -3.91
N GLY A 26 23.01 11.39 -4.56
CA GLY A 26 23.01 11.52 -6.02
C GLY A 26 21.88 10.71 -6.66
N ALA A 27 21.00 11.39 -7.41
CA ALA A 27 19.86 10.74 -8.07
C ALA A 27 20.27 9.63 -9.05
N ARG A 28 21.35 9.85 -9.82
CA ARG A 28 21.87 8.85 -10.77
C ARG A 28 22.46 7.63 -10.08
N ASP A 29 23.16 7.83 -8.97
CA ASP A 29 23.80 6.74 -8.22
C ASP A 29 22.73 5.88 -7.54
N LEU A 30 21.71 6.51 -6.95
CA LEU A 30 20.53 5.81 -6.43
C LEU A 30 19.78 5.03 -7.51
N GLN A 31 19.60 5.61 -8.70
CA GLN A 31 18.95 4.91 -9.82
C GLN A 31 19.78 3.70 -10.27
N THR A 32 21.10 3.84 -10.34
CA THR A 32 22.04 2.77 -10.72
C THR A 32 22.08 1.68 -9.67
N PHE A 33 22.06 2.03 -8.39
CA PHE A 33 21.98 1.06 -7.30
C PHE A 33 20.68 0.26 -7.36
N ARG A 34 19.54 0.94 -7.58
CA ARG A 34 18.22 0.29 -7.68
C ARG A 34 18.04 -0.55 -8.95
N SER A 35 18.73 -0.26 -10.05
CA SER A 35 18.58 -1.01 -11.30
C SER A 35 19.11 -2.45 -11.19
N GLY A 36 19.95 -2.74 -10.18
CA GLY A 36 20.39 -4.09 -9.86
C GLY A 36 19.37 -4.93 -9.07
N PHE A 37 18.25 -4.34 -8.63
CA PHE A 37 17.25 -5.05 -7.84
C PHE A 37 16.35 -5.90 -8.73
N GLY A 38 16.08 -7.12 -8.29
CA GLY A 38 15.08 -8.00 -8.90
C GLY A 38 13.65 -7.63 -8.57
N ASN A 39 12.72 -8.42 -9.10
CA ASN A 39 11.32 -8.36 -8.70
C ASN A 39 11.20 -8.67 -7.20
N PHE A 40 10.25 -8.02 -6.50
CA PHE A 40 10.03 -8.25 -5.07
C PHE A 40 9.73 -9.71 -4.73
N SER A 41 9.14 -10.48 -5.66
CA SER A 41 8.82 -11.89 -5.50
C SER A 41 9.90 -12.83 -6.07
N SER A 42 11.15 -12.38 -6.18
CA SER A 42 12.29 -13.18 -6.66
C SER A 42 13.45 -13.23 -5.66
N PRO A 43 14.38 -14.20 -5.77
CA PRO A 43 15.57 -14.25 -4.93
C PRO A 43 16.47 -13.01 -5.04
N GLN A 44 16.34 -12.24 -6.13
CA GLN A 44 17.11 -11.01 -6.39
C GLN A 44 16.45 -9.77 -5.78
N ASN A 45 15.34 -9.89 -5.05
CA ASN A 45 14.85 -8.80 -4.22
C ASN A 45 15.99 -8.33 -3.28
N ALA A 46 16.18 -7.01 -3.20
CA ALA A 46 17.33 -6.40 -2.54
C ALA A 46 17.46 -6.76 -1.05
N PHE A 47 16.34 -6.98 -0.34
CA PHE A 47 16.36 -7.39 1.06
C PHE A 47 16.73 -8.86 1.19
N LEU A 48 16.15 -9.74 0.36
CA LEU A 48 16.46 -11.17 0.36
C LEU A 48 17.91 -11.46 -0.03
N SER A 49 18.45 -10.71 -0.99
CA SER A 49 19.84 -10.76 -1.40
C SER A 49 20.78 -9.94 -0.49
N GLN A 50 20.27 -9.41 0.63
CA GLN A 50 21.02 -8.67 1.65
C GLN A 50 21.78 -7.43 1.12
N GLN A 51 21.29 -6.85 0.01
CA GLN A 51 21.81 -5.59 -0.54
C GLN A 51 21.29 -4.37 0.25
N VAL A 52 20.11 -4.48 0.88
CA VAL A 52 19.57 -3.47 1.78
C VAL A 52 19.24 -4.08 3.15
N ALA A 53 19.48 -3.32 4.21
CA ALA A 53 19.23 -3.77 5.58
C ALA A 53 17.75 -3.68 6.01
N MET A 54 16.96 -2.85 5.33
CA MET A 54 15.54 -2.61 5.63
C MET A 54 14.76 -2.34 4.35
N GLU A 55 13.50 -2.79 4.29
CA GLU A 55 12.58 -2.56 3.17
C GLU A 55 11.16 -2.32 3.71
N LEU A 56 10.41 -1.40 3.10
CA LEU A 56 8.98 -1.25 3.37
C LEU A 56 8.20 -2.29 2.54
N GLN A 57 7.66 -3.31 3.20
CA GLN A 57 6.95 -4.41 2.57
C GLN A 57 5.72 -4.86 3.38
N GLY A 58 4.84 -5.61 2.72
CA GLY A 58 3.63 -6.17 3.33
C GLY A 58 3.81 -7.56 3.94
N VAL A 59 2.73 -8.07 4.52
CA VAL A 59 2.68 -9.35 5.23
C VAL A 59 3.09 -10.56 4.36
N TRP A 60 2.95 -10.45 3.04
CA TRP A 60 3.35 -11.49 2.07
C TRP A 60 4.86 -11.77 2.07
N MET A 61 5.70 -10.82 2.51
CA MET A 61 7.15 -10.95 2.46
C MET A 61 7.67 -12.16 3.25
N SER A 62 6.95 -12.57 4.32
CA SER A 62 7.26 -13.79 5.07
C SER A 62 7.24 -15.06 4.19
N ASN A 63 6.37 -15.13 3.18
CA ASN A 63 6.36 -16.24 2.23
C ASN A 63 7.62 -16.27 1.36
N PHE A 64 8.02 -15.11 0.83
CA PHE A 64 9.20 -15.01 -0.05
C PHE A 64 10.50 -15.22 0.72
N ILE A 65 10.58 -14.76 1.98
CA ILE A 65 11.70 -15.09 2.86
C ILE A 65 11.79 -16.60 3.06
N GLN A 66 10.69 -17.27 3.43
CA GLN A 66 10.72 -18.72 3.60
C GLN A 66 11.07 -19.48 2.31
N MET A 67 10.62 -18.96 1.16
CA MET A 67 10.84 -19.61 -0.13
C MET A 67 12.29 -19.46 -0.64
N TYR A 68 12.87 -18.26 -0.50
CA TYR A 68 14.13 -17.92 -1.17
C TYR A 68 15.31 -17.71 -0.22
N SER A 69 15.05 -17.43 1.07
CA SER A 69 16.09 -17.19 2.07
C SER A 69 15.62 -17.65 3.47
N PRO A 70 15.29 -18.94 3.66
CA PRO A 70 14.69 -19.45 4.90
C PRO A 70 15.58 -19.30 6.14
N GLY A 71 16.89 -19.11 5.95
CA GLY A 71 17.86 -18.86 7.02
C GLY A 71 18.12 -17.37 7.30
N LEU A 72 17.42 -16.45 6.61
CA LEU A 72 17.57 -15.02 6.85
C LEU A 72 17.06 -14.70 8.26
N ASP A 73 17.89 -14.04 9.07
CA ASP A 73 17.47 -13.46 10.35
C ASP A 73 16.76 -12.12 10.07
N TRP A 74 15.46 -12.06 10.32
CA TRP A 74 14.64 -10.91 9.95
C TRP A 74 13.62 -10.55 11.02
N ALA A 75 13.26 -9.27 11.04
CA ALA A 75 12.19 -8.74 11.87
C ALA A 75 11.24 -7.84 11.09
N ALA A 76 9.98 -7.78 11.54
CA ALA A 76 9.04 -6.76 11.10
C ALA A 76 8.81 -5.75 12.23
N ALA A 77 8.76 -4.47 11.86
CA ALA A 77 8.44 -3.37 12.74
C ALA A 77 7.52 -2.37 12.03
N PRO A 78 6.76 -1.53 12.77
CA PRO A 78 6.05 -0.41 12.18
C PRO A 78 7.00 0.51 11.41
N PHE A 79 6.53 1.12 10.33
CA PHE A 79 7.32 2.13 9.60
C PHE A 79 7.69 3.29 10.54
N PRO A 80 8.93 3.79 10.50
CA PRO A 80 9.34 4.94 11.30
C PRO A 80 8.46 6.16 11.02
N TYR A 81 8.12 6.90 12.07
CA TYR A 81 7.37 8.15 11.98
C TYR A 81 8.28 9.34 12.29
N PRO A 82 7.98 10.55 11.79
CA PRO A 82 8.74 11.74 12.13
C PRO A 82 8.71 12.00 13.65
N ALA A 83 9.87 12.29 14.25
CA ALA A 83 10.00 12.44 15.70
C ALA A 83 9.10 13.55 16.28
N ASP A 84 8.82 14.59 15.49
CA ASP A 84 7.94 15.71 15.81
C ASP A 84 6.45 15.42 15.55
N ARG A 85 6.11 14.22 15.09
CA ARG A 85 4.73 13.77 14.82
C ARG A 85 4.44 12.41 15.48
N PRO A 86 4.49 12.33 16.82
CA PRO A 86 4.19 11.09 17.55
C PRO A 86 2.75 10.61 17.34
N ASP A 87 1.85 11.51 16.94
CA ASP A 87 0.48 11.18 16.54
C ASP A 87 0.41 10.26 15.32
N LEU A 88 1.44 10.25 14.46
CA LEU A 88 1.56 9.37 13.28
C LEU A 88 2.18 8.01 13.58
N LYS A 89 2.48 7.69 14.85
CA LYS A 89 2.99 6.38 15.23
C LYS A 89 2.07 5.26 14.74
N ASN A 90 2.66 4.19 14.19
CA ASN A 90 1.92 3.06 13.61
C ASN A 90 1.03 3.42 12.42
N SER A 91 1.33 4.51 11.70
CA SER A 91 0.69 4.78 10.40
C SER A 91 0.97 3.63 9.44
N THR A 92 -0.07 3.16 8.78
CA THR A 92 0.04 2.06 7.82
C THR A 92 -0.96 2.24 6.70
N PHE A 93 -0.65 1.67 5.54
CA PHE A 93 -1.56 1.58 4.42
C PHE A 93 -2.18 0.19 4.40
N VAL A 94 -3.51 0.13 4.33
CA VAL A 94 -4.26 -1.12 4.20
C VAL A 94 -4.97 -1.13 2.86
N ASP A 95 -4.85 -2.28 2.21
CA ASP A 95 -5.59 -2.64 1.01
C ASP A 95 -6.15 -4.05 1.18
N GLU A 96 -7.04 -4.47 0.27
CA GLU A 96 -7.75 -5.74 0.35
C GLU A 96 -7.62 -6.57 -0.94
N ASP A 97 -7.42 -7.87 -0.77
CA ASP A 97 -7.61 -8.85 -1.85
C ASP A 97 -9.11 -9.15 -1.97
N VAL A 98 -9.74 -8.71 -3.05
CA VAL A 98 -11.18 -8.86 -3.26
C VAL A 98 -11.53 -9.98 -4.24
N LEU A 99 -12.51 -10.81 -3.86
CA LEU A 99 -13.13 -11.77 -4.77
C LEU A 99 -14.35 -11.13 -5.43
N VAL A 100 -14.41 -11.20 -6.76
CA VAL A 100 -15.49 -10.59 -7.57
C VAL A 100 -16.07 -11.59 -8.55
N ILE A 101 -17.38 -11.48 -8.82
CA ILE A 101 -18.06 -12.24 -9.89
C ILE A 101 -18.13 -11.34 -11.12
N PRO A 102 -17.47 -11.69 -12.24
CA PRO A 102 -17.50 -10.86 -13.44
C PRO A 102 -18.91 -10.86 -14.05
N ARG A 103 -19.31 -9.72 -14.65
CA ARG A 103 -20.56 -9.67 -15.41
C ARG A 103 -20.48 -10.65 -16.58
N GLY A 104 -21.51 -11.47 -16.73
CA GLY A 104 -21.55 -12.53 -17.74
C GLY A 104 -20.86 -13.84 -17.33
N ALA A 105 -20.51 -14.03 -16.05
CA ALA A 105 -20.09 -15.32 -15.53
C ALA A 105 -21.12 -16.41 -15.88
N LYS A 106 -20.65 -17.58 -16.31
CA LYS A 106 -21.53 -18.72 -16.69
C LYS A 106 -22.22 -19.37 -15.49
N HIS A 107 -21.65 -19.22 -14.30
CA HIS A 107 -22.05 -19.86 -13.05
C HIS A 107 -22.02 -18.85 -11.88
N PRO A 108 -22.84 -17.79 -11.92
CA PRO A 108 -22.78 -16.73 -10.92
C PRO A 108 -23.28 -17.20 -9.55
N GLU A 109 -24.27 -18.11 -9.49
CA GLU A 109 -24.78 -18.68 -8.24
C GLU A 109 -23.71 -19.54 -7.53
N GLU A 110 -23.03 -20.42 -8.25
CA GLU A 110 -21.98 -21.28 -7.69
C GLU A 110 -20.74 -20.46 -7.28
N ALA A 111 -20.37 -19.46 -8.09
CA ALA A 111 -19.32 -18.51 -7.71
C ALA A 111 -19.67 -17.76 -6.41
N PHE A 112 -20.94 -17.37 -6.24
CA PHE A 112 -21.41 -16.74 -5.01
C PHE A 112 -21.34 -17.69 -3.82
N GLN A 113 -21.74 -18.97 -3.98
CA GLN A 113 -21.61 -19.97 -2.92
C GLN A 113 -20.14 -20.17 -2.49
N PHE A 114 -19.20 -20.16 -3.45
CA PHE A 114 -17.78 -20.21 -3.14
C PHE A 114 -17.31 -18.99 -2.36
N ILE A 115 -17.68 -17.78 -2.79
CA ILE A 115 -17.34 -16.54 -2.07
C ILE A 115 -17.94 -16.56 -0.66
N ALA A 116 -19.19 -16.99 -0.50
CA ALA A 116 -19.83 -17.12 0.81
C ALA A 116 -19.08 -18.10 1.72
N PHE A 117 -18.60 -19.23 1.19
CA PHE A 117 -17.73 -20.15 1.94
C PHE A 117 -16.41 -19.48 2.34
N VAL A 118 -15.72 -18.81 1.41
CA VAL A 118 -14.46 -18.11 1.70
C VAL A 118 -14.67 -17.04 2.78
N GLN A 119 -15.80 -16.33 2.77
CA GLN A 119 -16.15 -15.31 3.78
C GLN A 119 -16.62 -15.89 5.12
N SER A 120 -16.81 -17.21 5.23
CA SER A 120 -17.05 -17.86 6.53
C SER A 120 -15.79 -17.80 7.40
N GLN A 121 -15.94 -17.93 8.72
CA GLN A 121 -14.79 -17.96 9.63
C GLN A 121 -13.78 -19.05 9.24
N LYS A 122 -14.28 -20.27 8.99
CA LYS A 122 -13.46 -21.42 8.56
C LYS A 122 -12.73 -21.13 7.25
N GLY A 123 -13.45 -20.63 6.24
CA GLY A 123 -12.88 -20.37 4.91
C GLY A 123 -11.80 -19.29 4.95
N MET A 124 -12.08 -18.17 5.62
CA MET A 124 -11.17 -17.03 5.68
C MET A 124 -9.92 -17.36 6.49
N GLU A 125 -10.07 -17.97 7.67
CA GLU A 125 -8.91 -18.34 8.49
C GLU A 125 -8.06 -19.41 7.81
N MET A 126 -8.68 -20.39 7.12
CA MET A 126 -7.95 -21.38 6.32
C MET A 126 -7.14 -20.71 5.20
N LEU A 127 -7.77 -19.82 4.42
CA LEU A 127 -7.10 -19.10 3.34
C LEU A 127 -5.93 -18.25 3.86
N CYS A 128 -6.16 -17.48 4.93
CA CYS A 128 -5.15 -16.62 5.54
C CYS A 128 -3.98 -17.42 6.13
N LEU A 129 -4.22 -18.58 6.75
CA LEU A 129 -3.16 -19.47 7.22
C LEU A 129 -2.31 -19.99 6.05
N LEU A 130 -2.95 -20.44 4.97
CA LEU A 130 -2.25 -20.94 3.78
C LEU A 130 -1.43 -19.84 3.10
N GLN A 131 -1.95 -18.61 3.05
CA GLN A 131 -1.24 -17.46 2.50
C GLN A 131 -0.32 -16.77 3.52
N LYS A 132 -0.28 -17.23 4.78
CA LYS A 132 0.47 -16.59 5.89
C LYS A 132 0.15 -15.11 6.09
N LYS A 133 -1.10 -14.72 5.80
CA LYS A 133 -1.62 -13.35 5.92
C LYS A 133 -2.49 -13.21 7.16
N HIS A 134 -2.65 -11.99 7.65
CA HIS A 134 -3.61 -11.73 8.71
C HIS A 134 -5.03 -11.82 8.13
N THR A 135 -6.00 -12.14 8.99
CA THR A 135 -7.40 -12.22 8.59
C THR A 135 -8.12 -10.87 8.74
N PRO A 136 -9.02 -10.51 7.80
CA PRO A 136 -9.87 -9.32 7.91
C PRO A 136 -11.04 -9.51 8.90
N LEU A 137 -11.25 -10.72 9.45
CA LEU A 137 -12.33 -10.97 10.39
C LEU A 137 -12.20 -10.11 11.65
N ILE A 138 -13.35 -9.67 12.17
CA ILE A 138 -13.44 -8.96 13.47
C ILE A 138 -13.10 -9.92 14.61
N LYS A 139 -13.68 -11.12 14.58
CA LYS A 139 -13.43 -12.19 15.55
C LYS A 139 -12.51 -13.21 14.89
N VAL A 140 -11.37 -13.44 15.52
CA VAL A 140 -10.35 -14.38 15.05
C VAL A 140 -10.22 -15.49 16.07
N SER A 141 -10.20 -16.74 15.61
CA SER A 141 -10.09 -17.91 16.48
C SER A 141 -8.74 -17.93 17.23
N PRO A 142 -8.70 -18.44 18.46
CA PRO A 142 -7.44 -18.71 19.15
C PRO A 142 -6.52 -19.62 18.32
N GLU A 143 -7.10 -20.59 17.62
CA GLU A 143 -6.39 -21.57 16.78
C GLU A 143 -5.64 -20.90 15.64
N PHE A 144 -6.24 -19.89 14.98
CA PHE A 144 -5.59 -19.11 13.93
C PHE A 144 -4.29 -18.49 14.45
N TRP A 145 -4.32 -17.87 15.64
CA TRP A 145 -3.13 -17.25 16.22
C TRP A 145 -2.09 -18.26 16.70
N ALA A 146 -2.53 -19.38 17.26
CA ALA A 146 -1.64 -20.40 17.81
C ALA A 146 -0.83 -21.12 16.73
N HIS A 147 -1.40 -21.28 15.53
CA HIS A 147 -0.79 -22.03 14.43
C HIS A 147 -0.28 -21.15 13.29
N HIS A 148 -0.31 -19.82 13.43
CA HIS A 148 0.07 -18.94 12.33
C HIS A 148 1.59 -19.03 12.07
N PRO A 149 2.03 -19.34 10.83
CA PRO A 149 3.45 -19.57 10.53
C PRO A 149 4.30 -18.30 10.47
N ASN A 150 3.68 -17.13 10.25
CA ASN A 150 4.38 -15.84 10.30
C ASN A 150 4.51 -15.35 11.76
N PRO A 151 5.73 -15.26 12.33
CA PRO A 151 5.95 -14.87 13.73
C PRO A 151 5.52 -13.44 14.04
N TYR A 152 5.44 -12.57 13.02
CA TYR A 152 5.05 -11.17 13.17
C TYR A 152 3.58 -10.90 12.80
N ILE A 153 2.75 -11.94 12.65
CA ILE A 153 1.39 -11.77 12.17
C ILE A 153 0.53 -10.84 13.04
N LYS A 154 0.75 -10.88 14.35
CA LYS A 154 0.03 -10.03 15.31
C LYS A 154 0.34 -8.55 15.08
N LEU A 155 1.57 -8.22 14.71
CA LEU A 155 1.96 -6.85 14.36
C LEU A 155 1.16 -6.35 13.16
N PHE A 156 1.15 -7.10 12.05
CA PHE A 156 0.39 -6.72 10.85
C PHE A 156 -1.10 -6.57 11.15
N ALA A 157 -1.66 -7.51 11.91
CA ALA A 157 -3.06 -7.50 12.30
C ALA A 157 -3.44 -6.33 13.25
N GLN A 158 -2.49 -5.86 14.07
CA GLN A 158 -2.67 -4.69 14.94
C GLN A 158 -2.55 -3.39 14.14
N LEU A 159 -1.54 -3.29 13.26
CA LEU A 159 -1.36 -2.14 12.38
C LEU A 159 -2.61 -1.90 11.54
N ALA A 160 -3.14 -2.96 10.90
CA ALA A 160 -4.31 -2.85 10.04
C ALA A 160 -5.61 -2.43 10.76
N ARG A 161 -5.68 -2.61 12.08
CA ARG A 161 -6.81 -2.17 12.93
C ARG A 161 -6.50 -0.88 13.68
N GLY A 162 -5.35 -0.27 13.42
CA GLY A 162 -4.87 0.91 14.13
C GLY A 162 -5.63 2.17 13.71
N LYS A 163 -5.69 3.16 14.61
CA LYS A 163 -6.33 4.46 14.35
C LYS A 163 -5.70 5.26 13.21
N ASN A 164 -4.44 4.98 12.89
CA ASN A 164 -3.66 5.65 11.83
C ASN A 164 -3.61 4.81 10.55
N THR A 165 -4.54 3.87 10.40
CA THR A 165 -4.70 3.10 9.16
C THR A 165 -5.29 3.99 8.08
N ILE A 166 -4.64 4.01 6.93
CA ILE A 166 -5.06 4.73 5.74
C ILE A 166 -5.36 3.71 4.65
N PHE A 167 -6.42 3.94 3.89
CA PHE A 167 -6.81 3.10 2.76
C PHE A 167 -7.01 3.98 1.51
N PRO A 168 -6.95 3.39 0.30
CA PRO A 168 -7.19 4.14 -0.93
C PRO A 168 -8.50 4.96 -0.86
N PRO A 169 -8.50 6.24 -1.25
CA PRO A 169 -9.73 7.00 -1.40
C PRO A 169 -10.72 6.29 -2.33
N LYS A 170 -11.98 6.17 -1.91
CA LYS A 170 -13.08 5.62 -2.71
C LYS A 170 -13.54 6.63 -3.76
N LEU A 171 -12.68 6.89 -4.73
CA LEU A 171 -12.86 7.90 -5.77
C LEU A 171 -12.67 7.26 -7.14
N GLY A 172 -13.64 7.43 -8.05
CA GLY A 172 -13.58 6.81 -9.38
C GLY A 172 -12.38 7.25 -10.22
N ILE A 173 -11.84 8.44 -9.95
CA ILE A 173 -10.63 8.98 -10.59
C ILE A 173 -9.33 8.70 -9.82
N TRP A 174 -9.39 7.82 -8.81
CA TRP A 174 -8.22 7.46 -7.99
C TRP A 174 -7.06 6.84 -8.78
N PRO A 175 -7.29 5.95 -9.77
CA PRO A 175 -6.21 5.42 -10.60
C PRO A 175 -5.43 6.52 -11.33
N GLU A 176 -6.13 7.48 -11.93
CA GLU A 176 -5.50 8.63 -12.59
C GLU A 176 -4.77 9.53 -11.60
N TYR A 177 -5.35 9.77 -10.41
CA TYR A 177 -4.70 10.57 -9.38
C TYR A 177 -3.40 9.90 -8.87
N SER A 178 -3.44 8.59 -8.65
CA SER A 178 -2.28 7.81 -8.23
C SER A 178 -1.16 7.83 -9.29
N ALA A 179 -1.51 7.74 -10.57
CA ALA A 179 -0.54 7.88 -11.66
C ALA A 179 0.13 9.27 -11.65
N GLU A 180 -0.64 10.34 -11.44
CA GLU A 180 -0.09 11.71 -11.33
C GLU A 180 0.84 11.88 -10.11
N LEU A 181 0.50 11.28 -8.96
CA LEU A 181 1.37 11.29 -7.78
C LEU A 181 2.66 10.51 -8.01
N ASN A 182 2.60 9.36 -8.70
CA ASN A 182 3.79 8.59 -9.06
C ASN A 182 4.71 9.38 -10.00
N ASN A 183 4.15 10.07 -10.99
CA ASN A 183 4.93 10.94 -11.88
C ASN A 183 5.61 12.07 -11.10
N ALA A 184 4.91 12.70 -10.15
CA ALA A 184 5.50 13.73 -9.29
C ALA A 184 6.62 13.17 -8.40
N PHE A 185 6.46 11.95 -7.88
CA PHE A 185 7.50 11.27 -7.11
C PHE A 185 8.76 11.05 -7.96
N ASP A 186 8.60 10.59 -9.19
CA ASP A 186 9.72 10.39 -10.13
C ASP A 186 10.40 11.72 -10.49
N GLU A 187 9.63 12.78 -10.78
CA GLU A 187 10.19 14.11 -11.07
C GLU A 187 11.02 14.65 -9.90
N VAL A 188 10.54 14.46 -8.67
CA VAL A 188 11.21 14.94 -7.45
C VAL A 188 12.44 14.10 -7.11
N THR A 189 12.35 12.77 -7.20
CA THR A 189 13.49 11.88 -6.93
C THR A 189 14.59 12.00 -7.98
N LEU A 190 14.25 12.32 -9.23
CA LEU A 190 15.21 12.63 -10.30
C LEU A 190 15.71 14.08 -10.26
N LEU A 191 15.32 14.86 -9.25
CA LEU A 191 15.69 16.27 -9.07
C LEU A 191 15.30 17.18 -10.25
N LYS A 192 14.26 16.81 -11.01
CA LYS A 192 13.74 17.58 -12.16
C LYS A 192 12.84 18.73 -11.73
N LYS A 193 12.16 18.59 -10.58
CA LYS A 193 11.30 19.62 -9.98
C LYS A 193 11.48 19.66 -8.47
N THR A 194 11.14 20.80 -7.88
CA THR A 194 10.94 20.87 -6.43
C THR A 194 9.66 20.14 -6.02
N PRO A 195 9.56 19.66 -4.77
CA PRO A 195 8.33 19.09 -4.20
C PRO A 195 7.10 19.97 -4.39
N LYS A 196 7.25 21.28 -4.16
CA LYS A 196 6.16 22.23 -4.32
C LYS A 196 5.67 22.29 -5.76
N GLU A 197 6.57 22.47 -6.73
CA GLU A 197 6.22 22.54 -8.16
C GLU A 197 5.56 21.25 -8.64
N ALA A 198 6.11 20.08 -8.28
CA ALA A 198 5.58 18.79 -8.70
C ALA A 198 4.16 18.55 -8.16
N LEU A 199 3.95 18.80 -6.87
CA LEU A 199 2.65 18.60 -6.21
C LEU A 199 1.61 19.66 -6.61
N GLU A 200 2.03 20.91 -6.86
CA GLU A 200 1.16 21.94 -7.45
C GLU A 200 0.67 21.52 -8.82
N ALA A 201 1.56 20.95 -9.65
CA ALA A 201 1.20 20.48 -10.97
C ALA A 201 0.19 19.32 -10.91
N VAL A 202 0.35 18.39 -9.96
CA VAL A 202 -0.65 17.33 -9.71
C VAL A 202 -1.99 17.94 -9.31
N GLN A 203 -2.00 18.89 -8.38
CA GLN A 203 -3.23 19.53 -7.93
C GLN A 203 -3.95 20.25 -9.07
N GLN A 204 -3.22 21.02 -9.89
CA GLN A 204 -3.78 21.73 -11.03
C GLN A 204 -4.34 20.78 -12.10
N ARG A 205 -3.70 19.64 -12.36
CA ARG A 205 -4.17 18.65 -13.33
C ARG A 205 -5.38 17.86 -12.84
N MET A 206 -5.43 17.55 -11.54
CA MET A 206 -6.48 16.69 -10.97
C MET A 206 -7.73 17.44 -10.51
N GLN A 207 -7.63 18.72 -10.14
CA GLN A 207 -8.79 19.49 -9.70
C GLN A 207 -9.93 19.56 -10.74
N PRO A 208 -9.70 19.97 -12.00
CA PRO A 208 -10.77 20.00 -13.00
C PRO A 208 -11.35 18.60 -13.31
N LYS A 209 -10.55 17.54 -13.20
CA LYS A 209 -11.05 16.15 -13.32
C LYS A 209 -11.96 15.76 -12.17
N LEU A 210 -11.62 16.17 -10.94
CA LEU A 210 -12.48 16.00 -9.78
C LEU A 210 -13.78 16.78 -9.93
N ASP A 211 -13.71 18.02 -10.38
CA ASP A 211 -14.88 18.89 -10.56
C ASP A 211 -15.85 18.28 -11.59
N GLU A 212 -15.32 17.79 -12.72
CA GLU A 212 -16.10 17.11 -13.75
C GLU A 212 -16.69 15.79 -13.25
N TYR A 213 -15.90 14.96 -12.57
CA TYR A 213 -16.38 13.72 -11.98
C TYR A 213 -17.55 13.95 -11.02
N LEU A 214 -17.42 14.93 -10.11
CA LEU A 214 -18.48 15.28 -9.16
C LEU A 214 -19.71 15.87 -9.86
N ARG A 215 -19.52 16.63 -10.94
CA ARG A 215 -20.63 17.13 -11.77
C ARG A 215 -21.42 15.97 -12.38
N ILE A 216 -20.74 14.97 -12.95
CA ILE A 216 -21.38 13.77 -13.52
C ILE A 216 -22.16 13.00 -12.45
N LEU A 217 -21.57 12.78 -11.28
CA LEU A 217 -22.27 12.07 -10.18
C LEU A 217 -23.54 12.80 -9.73
N ARG A 218 -23.51 14.15 -9.62
CA ARG A 218 -24.70 14.94 -9.30
C ARG A 218 -25.78 14.82 -10.36
N LEU A 219 -25.41 14.86 -11.64
CA LEU A 219 -26.36 14.68 -12.75
C LEU A 219 -27.01 13.29 -12.78
N ARG A 220 -26.29 12.27 -12.28
CA ARG A 220 -26.81 10.90 -12.12
C ARG A 220 -27.66 10.72 -10.86
N GLY A 221 -27.65 11.67 -9.94
CA GLY A 221 -28.28 11.54 -8.62
C GLY A 221 -27.51 10.67 -7.64
N ASP A 222 -26.25 10.30 -7.95
CA ASP A 222 -25.41 9.44 -7.11
C ASP A 222 -24.94 10.17 -5.84
N ILE A 223 -24.89 11.51 -5.88
CA ILE A 223 -24.55 12.39 -4.76
C ILE A 223 -25.44 13.63 -4.76
N ARG A 224 -25.73 14.18 -3.57
CA ARG A 224 -26.48 15.43 -3.38
C ARG A 224 -25.63 16.67 -3.65
#